data_AF-A0A534B3X0-F1
#
_entry.id   AF-A0A534B3X0-F1
#
_cell.length_a   1.000
_cell.length_b   1.000
_cell.length_c   1.000
_cell.angle_alpha   90.00
_cell.angle_beta   90.00
_cell.angle_gamma   90.00
#
_symmetry.space_group_name_H-M   'P 1'
#
loop_
_entity.id
_entity.type
_entity.pdbx_description
1 polymer ?
#
loop_
_entity_poly.entity_id
_entity_poly.type
_entity_poly.pdbx_seq_one_letter_code
_entity_poly.pdbx_strand_id
1 'polypeptide(L)' 'MTRATQKGQVWACWADSYHTWLFTCEMSLPLSRERGAPVLLVDQYDEAGELKDSGTWVSDQEGKWRRSSG' A
#
# COMPACT_ATOMS: atom_id res chain seq x y z
N MET A 1 -6.43 -21.30 -1.19
CA MET A 1 -6.66 -20.36 -0.08
C MET A 1 -5.35 -19.69 0.24
N THR A 2 -5.19 -18.43 -0.16
CA THR A 2 -3.93 -17.70 0.04
C THR A 2 -4.11 -16.84 1.29
N ARG A 3 -3.45 -17.23 2.39
CA ARG A 3 -3.46 -16.46 3.65
C ARG A 3 -2.35 -15.42 3.60
N ALA A 4 -2.57 -14.29 4.29
CA ALA A 4 -1.56 -13.28 4.55
C ALA A 4 -0.30 -13.98 5.12
N THR A 5 0.75 -14.02 4.31
CA THR A 5 2.02 -14.62 4.67
C THR A 5 2.92 -13.46 5.09
N GLN A 6 3.62 -13.60 6.21
CA GLN A 6 4.56 -12.62 6.72
C GLN A 6 5.75 -12.51 5.75
N LYS A 7 5.57 -11.76 4.66
CA LYS A 7 6.68 -11.17 3.92
C LYS A 7 7.23 -10.06 4.82
N GLY A 8 8.53 -9.80 4.80
CA GLY A 8 9.19 -8.74 5.58
C GLY A 8 8.75 -7.30 5.24
N GLN A 9 7.51 -7.13 4.78
CA GLN A 9 6.79 -5.90 4.54
C GLN A 9 6.34 -5.34 5.89
N VAL A 10 6.57 -4.06 6.11
CA VAL A 10 6.11 -3.34 7.30
C VAL A 10 4.59 -3.28 7.23
N TRP A 11 3.93 -4.02 8.12
CA TRP A 11 2.48 -3.94 8.28
C TRP A 11 2.15 -2.69 9.11
N ALA A 12 1.28 -1.84 8.59
CA ALA A 12 0.70 -0.75 9.36
C ALA A 12 -0.78 -1.09 9.62
N CYS A 13 -1.17 -1.05 10.89
CA CYS A 13 -2.54 -1.27 11.32
C CYS A 13 -3.16 0.09 11.66
N TRP A 14 -4.31 0.39 11.07
CA TRP A 14 -5.09 1.59 11.40
C TRP A 14 -6.44 1.12 11.89
N ALA A 15 -6.92 1.70 12.99
CA ALA A 15 -8.22 1.36 13.54
C ALA A 15 -8.98 2.62 13.92
N ASP A 16 -10.29 2.59 13.77
CA ASP A 16 -11.21 3.50 14.43
C ASP A 16 -11.97 2.77 15.55
N SER A 17 -13.04 3.36 16.08
CA SER A 17 -13.82 2.76 17.17
C SER A 17 -14.60 1.49 16.77
N TYR A 18 -14.71 1.20 15.48
CA TYR A 18 -15.57 0.15 14.93
C TYR A 18 -14.85 -0.81 13.98
N HIS A 19 -13.74 -0.38 13.38
CA HIS A 19 -13.07 -1.11 12.32
C HIS A 19 -11.55 -1.09 12.44
N THR A 20 -10.94 -2.20 12.05
CA THR A 20 -9.49 -2.33 11.85
C THR A 20 -9.19 -2.58 10.37
N TRP A 21 -8.24 -1.84 9.83
CA TRP A 21 -7.71 -2.05 8.48
C TRP A 21 -6.23 -2.38 8.56
N LEU A 22 -5.82 -3.35 7.74
CA LEU A 22 -4.43 -3.71 7.57
C LEU A 22 -3.95 -3.18 6.23
N PHE A 23 -2.76 -2.59 6.23
CA PHE A 23 -2.11 -2.13 5.01
C PHE A 23 -0.76 -2.80 4.84
N THR A 24 -0.46 -3.21 3.61
CA THR A 24 0.91 -3.55 3.20
C THR A 24 1.41 -2.49 2.23
N CYS A 25 2.68 -2.13 2.39
CA CYS A 25 3.33 -1.10 1.59
C CYS A 25 4.65 -1.67 1.05
N GLU A 26 4.83 -1.65 -0.28
CA GLU A 26 6.05 -2.13 -0.94
C GLU A 26 6.57 -1.12 -1.95
N MET A 27 7.86 -0.78 -1.84
CA MET A 27 8.51 0.09 -2.83
C MET A 27 8.75 -0.69 -4.13
N SER A 28 8.24 -0.18 -5.24
CA SER A 28 8.46 -0.79 -6.56
C SER A 28 9.62 -0.11 -7.28
N LEU A 29 10.80 -0.76 -7.26
CA LEU A 29 11.97 -0.28 -8.01
C LEU A 29 11.72 -0.21 -9.54
N PRO A 30 11.07 -1.20 -10.19
CA PRO A 30 10.78 -1.10 -11.62
C PRO A 30 9.94 0.12 -11.98
N LEU A 31 8.81 0.32 -11.29
CA LEU A 31 7.93 1.47 -11.54
C LEU A 31 8.61 2.80 -11.18
N SER A 32 9.46 2.79 -10.14
CA SER A 32 10.20 3.99 -9.76
C SER A 32 11.17 4.43 -10.87
N ARG A 33 11.80 3.47 -11.56
CA ARG A 33 12.68 3.75 -12.70
C ARG A 33 11.89 4.24 -13.91
N GLU A 34 10.74 3.64 -14.19
CA GLU A 34 9.87 4.04 -15.29
C GLU A 34 9.35 5.48 -15.12
N ARG A 35 8.93 5.83 -13.90
CA ARG A 35 8.33 7.14 -13.59
C ARG A 35 9.36 8.22 -13.20
N GLY A 36 10.62 7.83 -12.98
CA GLY A 36 11.66 8.74 -12.50
C GLY A 36 11.43 9.29 -11.08
N ALA A 37 10.58 8.63 -10.28
CA ALA A 37 10.19 9.05 -8.93
C ALA A 37 9.87 7.83 -8.06
N PRO A 38 10.00 7.90 -6.73
CA PRO A 38 9.63 6.81 -5.84
C PRO A 38 8.17 6.37 -6.01
N VAL A 39 7.97 5.06 -6.18
CA VAL A 39 6.66 4.43 -6.33
C VAL A 39 6.42 3.43 -5.20
N LEU A 40 5.29 3.59 -4.52
CA LEU A 40 4.82 2.71 -3.46
C LEU A 40 3.57 1.95 -3.91
N LEU A 41 3.57 0.64 -3.79
CA LEU A 41 2.41 -0.21 -3.96
C LEU A 41 1.76 -0.39 -2.58
N VAL A 42 0.46 -0.12 -2.49
CA VAL A 42 -0.29 -0.17 -1.24
C VAL A 42 -1.50 -1.07 -1.43
N ASP A 43 -1.60 -2.11 -0.61
CA ASP A 43 -2.79 -2.97 -0.52
C ASP A 43 -3.47 -2.73 0.83
N GLN A 44 -4.81 -2.65 0.80
CA GLN A 44 -5.66 -2.51 1.98
C GLN A 44 -6.50 -3.77 2.17
N TYR A 45 -6.49 -4.30 3.39
CA TYR A 45 -7.27 -5.44 3.80
C TYR A 45 -8.26 -5.06 4.91
N ASP A 46 -9.42 -5.70 4.90
CA ASP A 46 -10.40 -5.59 6.00
C ASP A 46 -10.03 -6.47 7.21
N GLU A 47 -10.92 -6.50 8.20
CA GLU A 47 -10.77 -7.28 9.43
C GLU A 47 -10.75 -8.80 9.21
N ALA A 48 -11.34 -9.26 8.10
CA ALA A 48 -11.28 -10.67 7.70
C ALA A 48 -9.96 -11.01 6.99
N GLY A 49 -9.12 -10.00 6.71
CA GLY A 49 -7.89 -10.14 5.94
C GLY A 49 -8.14 -10.21 4.43
N GLU A 50 -9.32 -9.79 3.97
CA GLU A 50 -9.65 -9.75 2.55
C GLU A 50 -9.19 -8.44 1.93
N LEU A 51 -8.56 -8.52 0.75
CA LEU A 51 -8.14 -7.34 -0.02
C LEU A 51 -9.37 -6.54 -0.46
N LYS A 52 -9.46 -5.28 -0.03
CA LYS A 52 -10.53 -4.35 -0.43
C LYS A 52 -10.09 -3.33 -1.45
N ASP A 53 -8.84 -2.90 -1.38
CA ASP A 53 -8.31 -1.89 -2.29
C ASP A 53 -6.83 -2.14 -2.57
N SER A 54 -6.39 -1.75 -3.76
CA SER A 54 -4.99 -1.76 -4.15
C SER A 54 -4.69 -0.52 -4.98
N GLY A 55 -3.52 0.08 -4.78
CA GLY A 55 -3.16 1.33 -5.41
C GLY A 55 -1.67 1.52 -5.58
N THR A 56 -1.32 2.25 -6.64
CA THR A 56 0.02 2.79 -6.82
C THR A 56 0.04 4.22 -6.31
N TRP A 57 1.00 4.53 -5.46
CA TRP A 57 1.23 5.84 -4.88
C TRP A 57 2.57 6.38 -5.34
N VAL A 58 2.61 7.67 -5.63
CA VAL A 58 3.82 8.39 -6.05
C VAL A 58 4.02 9.60 -5.15
N SER A 59 5.28 9.97 -4.90
CA SER A 59 5.56 11.24 -4.25
C SER A 59 5.34 12.40 -5.22
N ASP A 60 4.56 13.40 -4.83
CA ASP A 60 4.45 14.66 -5.57
C ASP A 60 5.70 15.54 -5.37
N GLN A 61 5.71 16.72 -6.01
CA GLN A 61 6.83 17.67 -5.93
C GLN A 61 7.05 18.23 -4.51
N GLU A 62 6.07 18.12 -3.62
CA GLU A 62 6.17 18.52 -2.21
C GLU A 62 6.62 17.35 -1.31
N GLY A 63 6.90 16.18 -1.89
CA GLY A 63 7.27 14.96 -1.17
C GLY A 63 6.08 14.25 -0.50
N LYS A 64 4.85 14.65 -0.80
CA LYS A 64 3.64 13.99 -0.27
C LYS A 64 3.25 12.82 -1.17
N TRP A 65 2.86 11.71 -0.54
CA TRP A 65 2.33 10.57 -1.27
C TRP A 65 0.92 10.85 -1.76
N ARG A 66 0.69 10.65 -3.06
CA ARG A 66 -0.64 10.69 -3.66
C ARG A 66 -0.91 9.41 -4.41
N ARG A 67 -2.16 8.95 -4.33
CA ARG A 67 -2.62 7.84 -5.15
C ARG A 67 -2.59 8.28 -6.61
N SER A 68 -1.87 7.53 -7.44
CA SER A 68 -1.88 7.68 -8.89
C SER A 68 -3.23 7.18 -9.38
N SER A 69 -4.03 8.05 -9.98
CA SER A 69 -5.01 7.60 -10.97
C SER A 69 -4.23 6.98 -12.12
N GLY A 70 -4.62 5.78 -12.55
CA GLY A 70 -4.06 5.14 -13.74
C GLY A 70 -4.39 5.91 -15.01
#